data_AF-A0A960XBM6-F1
#
_entry.id   AF-A0A960XBM6-F1
#
_cell.length_a   1.000
_cell.length_b   1.000
_cell.length_c   1.000
_cell.angle_alpha   90.00
_cell.angle_beta   90.00
_cell.angle_gamma   90.00
#
_symmetry.space_group_name_H-M   'P 1'
#
loop_
_entity.id
_entity.type
_entity.pdbx_description
1 polymer ?
#
loop_
_entity_poly.entity_id
_entity_poly.type
_entity_poly.pdbx_seq_one_letter_code
_entity_poly.pdbx_strand_id
1 'polypeptide(L)'
;MNLIPFVIIIIVILGMFSYSSFSSSITKKKEATHYKAYFQGLREIRNLKAEQAYLSQLTSKERAELDTPKEFSYFRERWEGAPQGRINLYPLIENPASNKTLYSVALNYLELLYGTALFHENKDQGMCKKILDQLLKSQKKSFKETQGPLKLYEVVFEESHLKEKYFKMLSGTTSYNLREKQGYLPLKQAIEFEKSTSKPIKFPYANTLLIEALFGKKVTKEILNAELEIQQTEEKVSNTYALTENDLKEITWKNNVDDQVFLLLDYKKTKDSPPISWTDPNTNITIRLQSDYK
;
A
#
# COMPACT_ATOMS: atom_id res chain seq x y z
N MET A 1 25.39 17.91 -63.27
CA MET A 1 24.05 18.10 -62.67
C MET A 1 24.26 18.48 -61.21
N ASN A 2 23.80 19.67 -60.77
CA ASN A 2 24.05 20.12 -59.39
C ASN A 2 23.16 19.37 -58.39
N LEU A 3 23.76 18.47 -57.61
CA LEU A 3 23.09 17.61 -56.63
C LEU A 3 22.64 18.35 -55.36
N ILE A 4 23.30 19.45 -55.02
CA ILE A 4 23.08 20.23 -53.81
C ILE A 4 21.62 20.74 -53.66
N PRO A 5 21.01 21.42 -54.66
CA PRO A 5 19.63 21.88 -54.54
C PRO A 5 18.61 20.74 -54.36
N PHE A 6 18.87 19.57 -54.94
CA PHE A 6 18.01 18.39 -54.78
C PHE A 6 18.04 17.86 -53.34
N VAL A 7 19.22 17.77 -52.73
CA VAL A 7 19.38 17.35 -51.33
C VAL A 7 18.71 18.34 -50.37
N ILE A 8 18.84 19.65 -50.61
CA ILE A 8 18.19 20.68 -49.79
C ILE A 8 16.66 20.53 -49.85
N ILE A 9 16.09 20.31 -51.02
CA ILE A 9 14.63 20.12 -51.18
C ILE A 9 14.15 18.89 -50.40
N ILE A 10 14.87 17.77 -50.46
CA ILE A 10 14.52 16.55 -49.71
C ILE A 10 14.56 16.81 -48.20
N ILE A 11 15.60 17.49 -47.70
CA ILE A 11 15.72 17.82 -46.27
C ILE A 11 14.57 18.72 -45.82
N VAL A 12 14.18 19.70 -46.63
CA VAL A 12 13.06 20.60 -46.34
C VAL A 12 11.73 19.82 -46.28
N ILE A 13 11.48 18.92 -47.23
CA ILE A 13 10.29 18.06 -47.24
C ILE A 13 10.24 17.19 -45.98
N LEU A 14 11.33 16.50 -45.65
CA LEU A 14 11.42 15.66 -44.46
C LEU A 14 11.26 16.47 -43.16
N GLY A 15 11.80 17.70 -43.13
CA GLY A 15 11.63 18.64 -42.02
C GLY A 15 10.16 19.04 -41.82
N MET A 16 9.44 19.35 -42.91
CA MET A 16 8.01 19.67 -42.85
C MET A 16 7.17 18.47 -42.37
N PHE A 17 7.45 17.26 -42.86
CA PHE A 17 6.76 16.04 -42.41
C PHE A 17 7.02 15.73 -40.93
N SER A 18 8.26 15.90 -40.48
CA SER A 18 8.64 15.69 -39.08
C SER A 18 7.97 16.71 -38.16
N TYR A 19 7.96 17.98 -38.55
CA TYR A 19 7.28 19.04 -37.80
C TYR A 19 5.76 18.83 -37.72
N SER A 20 5.12 18.47 -38.83
CA SER A 20 3.68 18.17 -38.89
C SER A 20 3.31 17.00 -37.98
N SER A 21 4.10 15.91 -38.02
CA SER A 21 3.89 14.73 -37.18
C SER A 21 4.09 15.03 -35.69
N PHE A 22 5.12 15.81 -35.36
CA PHE A 22 5.41 16.23 -33.99
C PHE A 22 4.30 17.14 -33.43
N SER A 23 3.87 18.14 -34.21
CA SER A 23 2.77 19.03 -33.86
C SER A 23 1.46 18.27 -33.62
N SER A 24 1.11 17.34 -34.53
CA SER A 24 -0.08 16.48 -34.37
C SER A 24 -0.03 15.63 -33.09
N SER A 25 1.13 15.09 -32.76
CA SER A 25 1.32 14.29 -31.53
C SER A 25 1.14 15.14 -30.26
N ILE A 26 1.67 16.36 -30.23
CA ILE A 26 1.46 17.31 -29.12
C ILE A 26 -0.01 17.66 -28.99
N THR A 27 -0.69 17.98 -30.11
CA THR A 27 -2.11 18.33 -30.10
C THR A 27 -2.97 17.19 -29.58
N LYS A 28 -2.75 15.95 -30.03
CA LYS A 28 -3.46 14.77 -29.53
C LYS A 28 -3.26 14.54 -28.03
N LYS A 29 -2.04 14.76 -27.52
CA LYS A 29 -1.76 14.67 -26.06
C LYS A 29 -2.53 15.75 -25.29
N LYS A 30 -2.52 16.99 -25.77
CA LYS A 30 -3.27 18.10 -25.16
C LYS A 30 -4.77 17.81 -25.17
N GLU A 31 -5.31 17.37 -26.30
CA GLU A 31 -6.73 16.99 -26.44
C GLU A 31 -7.10 15.87 -25.45
N ALA A 32 -6.30 14.81 -25.34
CA ALA A 32 -6.56 13.73 -24.39
C ALA A 32 -6.56 14.22 -22.93
N THR A 33 -5.64 15.14 -22.57
CA THR A 33 -5.63 15.73 -21.23
C THR A 33 -6.84 16.63 -20.97
N HIS A 34 -7.24 17.47 -21.94
CA HIS A 34 -8.41 18.33 -21.83
C HIS A 34 -9.70 17.51 -21.76
N TYR A 35 -9.81 16.46 -22.55
CA TYR A 35 -10.92 15.53 -22.51
C TYR A 35 -11.03 14.87 -21.13
N LYS A 36 -9.92 14.32 -20.61
CA LYS A 36 -9.90 13.72 -19.27
C LYS A 36 -10.32 14.72 -18.18
N ALA A 37 -9.78 15.94 -18.20
CA ALA A 37 -10.13 16.99 -17.25
C ALA A 37 -11.60 17.39 -17.35
N TYR A 38 -12.13 17.52 -18.56
CA TYR A 38 -13.55 17.84 -18.81
C TYR A 38 -14.48 16.77 -18.21
N PHE A 39 -14.22 15.48 -18.45
CA PHE A 39 -15.03 14.40 -17.88
C PHE A 39 -14.90 14.28 -16.37
N GLN A 40 -13.72 14.59 -15.80
CA GLN A 40 -13.55 14.68 -14.35
C GLN A 40 -14.41 15.79 -13.75
N GLY A 41 -14.36 17.01 -14.31
CA GLY A 41 -15.18 18.12 -13.85
C GLY A 41 -16.70 17.86 -14.01
N LEU A 42 -17.13 17.23 -15.10
CA LEU A 42 -18.53 16.84 -15.26
C LEU A 42 -18.98 15.83 -14.19
N ARG A 43 -18.12 14.88 -13.83
CA ARG A 43 -18.41 13.89 -12.79
C ARG A 43 -18.52 14.56 -11.42
N GLU A 44 -17.61 15.49 -11.10
CA GLU A 44 -17.64 16.26 -9.86
C GLU A 44 -18.92 17.08 -9.74
N ILE A 45 -19.30 17.81 -10.80
CA ILE A 45 -20.54 18.60 -10.80
C ILE A 45 -21.78 17.72 -10.62
N ARG A 46 -21.82 16.52 -11.23
CA ARG A 46 -22.92 15.56 -11.03
C ARG A 46 -22.98 15.07 -9.58
N ASN A 47 -21.84 14.73 -9.00
CA ASN A 47 -21.77 14.28 -7.62
C ASN A 47 -22.23 15.38 -6.65
N LEU A 48 -21.75 16.61 -6.83
CA LEU A 48 -22.17 17.77 -6.03
C LEU A 48 -23.68 18.03 -6.14
N LYS A 49 -24.25 17.93 -7.33
CA LYS A 49 -25.70 18.08 -7.52
C LYS A 49 -26.50 16.94 -6.86
N ALA A 50 -26.01 15.71 -6.96
CA ALA A 50 -26.65 14.56 -6.32
C ALA A 50 -26.61 14.67 -4.79
N GLU A 51 -25.48 15.11 -4.24
CA GLU A 51 -25.28 15.39 -2.82
C GLU A 51 -26.20 16.51 -2.35
N GLN A 52 -26.25 17.64 -3.05
CA GLN A 52 -27.18 18.74 -2.73
C GLN A 52 -28.64 18.31 -2.79
N ALA A 53 -29.03 17.52 -3.79
CA ALA A 53 -30.37 16.98 -3.92
C ALA A 53 -30.71 16.06 -2.74
N TYR A 54 -29.79 15.17 -2.36
CA TYR A 54 -29.93 14.30 -1.20
C TYR A 54 -30.06 15.09 0.10
N LEU A 55 -29.16 16.05 0.35
CA LEU A 55 -29.19 16.93 1.52
C LEU A 55 -30.47 17.78 1.58
N SER A 56 -31.03 18.16 0.43
CA SER A 56 -32.28 18.92 0.35
C SER A 56 -33.53 18.09 0.66
N GLN A 57 -33.46 16.76 0.51
CA GLN A 57 -34.56 15.83 0.79
C GLN A 57 -34.58 15.36 2.26
N LEU A 58 -33.51 15.58 3.01
CA LEU A 58 -33.42 15.21 4.42
C LEU A 58 -34.19 16.20 5.32
N THR A 59 -34.90 15.65 6.30
CA THR A 59 -35.60 16.44 7.33
C THR A 59 -34.62 17.07 8.33
N SER A 60 -35.06 18.07 9.09
CA SER A 60 -34.24 18.73 10.12
C SER A 60 -33.72 17.79 11.20
N LYS A 61 -34.42 16.67 11.45
CA LYS A 61 -34.02 15.63 12.42
C LYS A 61 -32.91 14.73 11.86
N GLU A 62 -33.00 14.36 10.57
CA GLU A 62 -31.96 13.58 9.88
C GLU A 62 -30.69 14.41 9.60
N ARG A 63 -30.82 15.72 9.39
CA ARG A 63 -29.65 16.63 9.31
C ARG A 63 -28.88 16.73 10.62
N ALA A 64 -29.56 16.66 11.77
CA ALA A 64 -28.92 16.71 13.08
C ALA A 64 -28.14 15.41 13.42
N GLU A 65 -28.51 14.27 12.82
CA GLU A 65 -27.75 13.01 12.94
C GLU A 65 -26.46 13.00 12.09
N LEU A 66 -26.36 13.85 11.06
CA LEU A 66 -25.14 14.04 10.26
C LEU A 66 -24.09 14.94 10.93
N ASP A 67 -24.49 15.75 11.93
CA ASP A 67 -23.58 16.50 12.82
C ASP A 67 -23.05 15.61 13.98
N THR A 68 -23.13 14.29 13.83
CA THR A 68 -22.55 13.35 14.79
C THR A 68 -21.04 13.62 14.95
N PRO A 69 -20.51 13.52 16.19
CA PRO A 69 -19.09 13.73 16.45
C PRO A 69 -18.29 12.83 15.51
N LYS A 70 -17.32 13.43 14.79
CA LYS A 70 -16.42 12.72 13.87
C LYS A 70 -15.99 11.42 14.55
N GLU A 71 -16.43 10.29 14.00
CA GLU A 71 -15.95 8.99 14.41
C GLU A 71 -14.42 9.06 14.47
N PHE A 72 -13.88 8.80 15.64
CA PHE A 72 -12.45 8.79 15.86
C PHE A 72 -11.89 7.57 15.12
N SER A 73 -11.56 7.74 13.84
CA SER A 73 -10.93 6.68 13.06
C SER A 73 -9.49 6.53 13.56
N TYR A 74 -9.17 5.37 14.10
CA TYR A 74 -7.85 5.07 14.62
C TYR A 74 -6.81 5.15 13.49
N PHE A 75 -5.65 5.75 13.74
CA PHE A 75 -4.73 6.13 12.67
C PHE A 75 -4.23 4.93 11.83
N ARG A 76 -4.07 3.74 12.43
CA ARG A 76 -3.61 2.54 11.69
C ARG A 76 -4.63 2.03 10.68
N GLU A 77 -5.92 2.27 10.90
CA GLU A 77 -6.98 1.94 9.93
C GLU A 77 -6.85 2.77 8.66
N ARG A 78 -6.38 4.02 8.78
CA ARG A 78 -6.07 4.88 7.63
C ARG A 78 -4.85 4.39 6.84
N TRP A 79 -4.06 3.50 7.42
CA TRP A 79 -2.75 3.09 6.89
C TRP A 79 -2.77 1.67 6.33
N GLU A 80 -3.93 1.02 6.34
CA GLU A 80 -4.14 -0.25 5.67
C GLU A 80 -3.80 -0.12 4.18
N GLY A 81 -2.86 -0.95 3.73
CA GLY A 81 -2.33 -0.96 2.37
C GLY A 81 -1.50 0.26 1.95
N ALA A 82 -1.14 1.16 2.88
CA ALA A 82 -0.25 2.28 2.61
C ALA A 82 1.14 1.77 2.17
N PRO A 83 1.79 2.42 1.18
CA PRO A 83 3.12 2.01 0.73
C PRO A 83 4.16 1.92 1.86
N GLN A 84 4.11 2.85 2.81
CA GLN A 84 5.03 2.91 3.95
C GLN A 84 4.80 1.80 4.97
N GLY A 85 3.62 1.17 4.97
CA GLY A 85 3.25 0.08 5.89
C GLY A 85 3.64 -1.32 5.39
N ARG A 86 4.28 -1.41 4.23
CA ARG A 86 4.73 -2.68 3.65
C ARG A 86 5.95 -3.22 4.40
N ILE A 87 6.03 -4.55 4.51
CA ILE A 87 7.24 -5.22 4.97
C ILE A 87 8.22 -5.35 3.81
N ASN A 88 9.43 -4.83 3.97
CA ASN A 88 10.49 -4.98 2.97
C ASN A 88 11.25 -6.29 3.19
N LEU A 89 11.15 -7.20 2.22
CA LEU A 89 11.75 -8.53 2.25
C LEU A 89 13.11 -8.59 1.53
N TYR A 90 13.62 -7.47 0.99
CA TYR A 90 14.93 -7.41 0.36
C TYR A 90 16.08 -7.95 1.23
N PRO A 91 16.14 -7.70 2.56
CA PRO A 91 17.21 -8.24 3.41
C PRO A 91 17.29 -9.78 3.42
N LEU A 92 16.17 -10.48 3.17
CA LEU A 92 16.13 -11.94 3.05
C LEU A 92 16.79 -12.44 1.77
N ILE A 93 16.86 -11.62 0.73
CA ILE A 93 17.52 -11.96 -0.54
C ILE A 93 19.03 -11.81 -0.39
N GLU A 94 19.46 -10.72 0.27
CA GLU A 94 20.88 -10.39 0.44
C GLU A 94 21.55 -11.32 1.45
N ASN A 95 21.00 -11.41 2.67
CA ASN A 95 21.58 -12.20 3.76
C ASN A 95 20.49 -13.02 4.49
N PRO A 96 20.03 -14.14 3.92
CA PRO A 96 18.96 -14.94 4.54
C PRO A 96 19.34 -15.50 5.92
N ALA A 97 20.61 -15.85 6.13
CA ALA A 97 21.07 -16.48 7.38
C ALA A 97 21.02 -15.53 8.59
N SER A 98 21.27 -14.24 8.38
CA SER A 98 21.23 -13.21 9.43
C SER A 98 19.83 -12.65 9.69
N ASN A 99 18.86 -12.95 8.80
CA ASN A 99 17.52 -12.37 8.84
C ASN A 99 16.43 -13.43 9.12
N LYS A 100 16.74 -14.43 9.97
CA LYS A 100 15.78 -15.48 10.34
C LYS A 100 14.50 -14.93 10.98
N THR A 101 14.63 -13.92 11.84
CA THR A 101 13.51 -13.25 12.52
C THR A 101 12.61 -12.54 11.52
N LEU A 102 13.19 -11.89 10.49
CA LEU A 102 12.40 -11.27 9.43
C LEU A 102 11.62 -12.31 8.63
N TYR A 103 12.21 -13.48 8.36
CA TYR A 103 11.53 -14.58 7.68
C TYR A 103 10.37 -15.11 8.50
N SER A 104 10.56 -15.35 9.81
CA SER A 104 9.48 -15.84 10.68
C SER A 104 8.33 -14.83 10.81
N VAL A 105 8.66 -13.54 10.93
CA VAL A 105 7.65 -12.45 10.95
C VAL A 105 6.90 -12.38 9.62
N ALA A 106 7.61 -12.44 8.49
CA ALA A 106 6.98 -12.41 7.17
C ALA A 106 6.04 -13.61 6.95
N LEU A 107 6.46 -14.81 7.37
CA LEU A 107 5.63 -16.00 7.30
C LEU A 107 4.37 -15.86 8.17
N ASN A 108 4.53 -15.50 9.45
CA ASN A 108 3.43 -15.30 10.38
C ASN A 108 2.45 -14.23 9.86
N TYR A 109 2.96 -13.15 9.28
CA TYR A 109 2.15 -12.09 8.69
C TYR A 109 1.31 -12.60 7.50
N LEU A 110 1.90 -13.39 6.60
CA LEU A 110 1.15 -14.00 5.49
C LEU A 110 0.09 -15.00 5.99
N GLU A 111 0.39 -15.74 7.06
CA GLU A 111 -0.57 -16.65 7.69
C GLU A 111 -1.73 -15.90 8.34
N LEU A 112 -1.47 -14.76 9.00
CA LEU A 112 -2.51 -13.90 9.56
C LEU A 112 -3.39 -13.26 8.45
N LEU A 113 -2.78 -12.89 7.32
CA LEU A 113 -3.49 -12.26 6.20
C LEU A 113 -4.35 -13.26 5.39
N TYR A 114 -3.85 -14.47 5.13
CA TYR A 114 -4.44 -15.39 4.16
C TYR A 114 -4.75 -16.79 4.71
N GLY A 115 -4.34 -17.11 5.94
CA GLY A 115 -4.53 -18.43 6.54
C GLY A 115 -6.01 -18.79 6.77
N THR A 116 -6.89 -17.79 6.88
CA THR A 116 -8.35 -17.99 6.97
C THR A 116 -9.06 -17.70 5.65
N ALA A 117 -8.34 -17.59 4.54
CA ALA A 117 -8.95 -17.23 3.26
C ALA A 117 -9.84 -18.35 2.70
N LEU A 118 -10.95 -17.99 2.06
CA LEU A 118 -11.90 -18.95 1.47
C LEU A 118 -11.21 -19.83 0.43
N PHE A 119 -10.21 -19.32 -0.29
CA PHE A 119 -9.42 -20.11 -1.24
C PHE A 119 -8.38 -21.03 -0.60
N HIS A 120 -8.31 -21.06 0.73
CA HIS A 120 -7.48 -21.95 1.54
C HIS A 120 -8.31 -23.13 2.07
N GLU A 121 -9.11 -23.76 1.19
CA GLU A 121 -10.17 -24.72 1.53
C GLU A 121 -9.71 -25.98 2.29
N ASN A 122 -8.41 -26.28 2.36
CA ASN A 122 -7.90 -27.52 2.96
C ASN A 122 -6.79 -27.34 4.01
N LYS A 123 -6.61 -26.14 4.60
CA LYS A 123 -5.47 -25.88 5.52
C LYS A 123 -4.16 -26.46 5.00
N ASP A 124 -3.89 -26.24 3.72
CA ASP A 124 -2.71 -26.76 3.02
C ASP A 124 -1.48 -26.32 3.81
N GLN A 125 -0.98 -27.21 4.66
CA GLN A 125 -0.07 -26.87 5.76
C GLN A 125 1.22 -26.34 5.13
N GLY A 126 1.50 -25.06 5.34
CA GLY A 126 2.66 -24.40 4.75
C GLY A 126 2.44 -23.78 3.37
N MET A 127 1.21 -23.54 2.92
CA MET A 127 0.94 -22.78 1.68
C MET A 127 1.65 -21.41 1.67
N CYS A 128 1.49 -20.63 2.75
CA CYS A 128 2.15 -19.34 2.90
C CYS A 128 3.68 -19.47 2.87
N LYS A 129 4.22 -20.54 3.45
CA LYS A 129 5.66 -20.86 3.42
C LYS A 129 6.14 -21.16 1.99
N LYS A 130 5.47 -22.05 1.27
CA LYS A 130 5.82 -22.38 -0.13
C LYS A 130 5.77 -21.14 -1.03
N ILE A 131 4.77 -20.28 -0.85
CA ILE A 131 4.65 -19.02 -1.58
C ILE A 131 5.79 -18.07 -1.24
N LEU A 132 6.10 -17.88 0.05
CA LEU A 132 7.20 -17.03 0.50
C LEU A 132 8.55 -17.53 -0.05
N ASP A 133 8.83 -18.83 0.06
CA ASP A 133 10.07 -19.43 -0.43
C ASP A 133 10.23 -19.26 -1.94
N GLN A 134 9.15 -19.49 -2.71
CA GLN A 134 9.15 -19.31 -4.15
C GLN A 134 9.31 -17.83 -4.55
N LEU A 135 8.68 -16.90 -3.81
CA LEU A 135 8.87 -15.46 -4.00
C LEU A 135 10.33 -15.06 -3.80
N LEU A 136 10.94 -15.46 -2.68
CA LEU A 136 12.33 -15.15 -2.37
C LEU A 136 13.29 -15.74 -3.41
N LYS A 137 13.06 -16.98 -3.85
CA LYS A 137 13.84 -17.65 -4.90
C LYS A 137 13.74 -16.88 -6.24
N SER A 138 12.53 -16.48 -6.62
CA SER A 138 12.27 -15.79 -7.90
C SER A 138 12.87 -14.39 -7.89
N GLN A 139 12.72 -13.65 -6.78
CA GLN A 139 13.32 -12.34 -6.61
C GLN A 139 14.84 -12.41 -6.60
N LYS A 140 15.42 -13.38 -5.88
CA LYS A 140 16.88 -13.60 -5.87
C LYS A 140 17.44 -13.85 -7.26
N LYS A 141 16.71 -14.60 -8.11
CA LYS A 141 17.08 -14.80 -9.51
C LYS A 141 17.01 -13.48 -10.30
N SER A 142 15.92 -12.73 -10.17
CA SER A 142 15.76 -11.43 -10.85
C SER A 142 16.84 -10.43 -10.47
N PHE A 143 17.14 -10.26 -9.18
CA PHE A 143 18.20 -9.34 -8.74
C PHE A 143 19.58 -9.71 -9.29
N LYS A 144 19.85 -10.99 -9.58
CA LYS A 144 21.09 -11.43 -10.26
C LYS A 144 21.09 -11.12 -11.75
N GLU A 145 19.94 -11.24 -12.43
CA GLU A 145 19.83 -11.16 -13.89
C GLU A 145 19.57 -9.72 -14.38
N THR A 146 18.68 -8.98 -13.72
CA THR A 146 18.17 -7.67 -14.19
C THR A 146 18.55 -6.51 -13.26
N GLN A 147 19.27 -6.79 -12.16
CA GLN A 147 19.61 -5.84 -11.09
C GLN A 147 18.41 -5.12 -10.44
N GLY A 148 17.19 -5.63 -10.62
CA GLY A 148 15.97 -5.05 -10.06
C GLY A 148 14.97 -6.09 -9.54
N PRO A 149 13.97 -5.65 -8.77
CA PRO A 149 12.92 -6.52 -8.26
C PRO A 149 12.06 -7.03 -9.42
N LEU A 150 11.76 -8.33 -9.39
CA LEU A 150 10.77 -8.94 -10.26
C LEU A 150 9.40 -8.39 -9.91
N LYS A 151 8.58 -8.05 -10.91
CA LYS A 151 7.21 -7.64 -10.61
C LYS A 151 6.44 -8.85 -10.10
N LEU A 152 5.62 -8.68 -9.07
CA LEU A 152 4.95 -9.80 -8.41
C LEU A 152 4.08 -10.64 -9.36
N TYR A 153 3.48 -10.06 -10.40
CA TYR A 153 2.69 -10.80 -11.38
C TYR A 153 3.53 -11.66 -12.35
N GLU A 154 4.85 -11.46 -12.40
CA GLU A 154 5.79 -12.19 -13.26
C GLU A 154 6.39 -13.42 -12.55
N VAL A 155 6.03 -13.64 -11.28
CA VAL A 155 6.48 -14.80 -10.49
C VAL A 155 5.80 -16.06 -11.03
N VAL A 156 6.61 -17.04 -11.43
CA VAL A 156 6.14 -18.31 -11.98
C VAL A 156 6.16 -19.40 -10.90
N PHE A 157 5.05 -20.13 -10.79
CA PHE A 157 4.90 -21.29 -9.94
C PHE A 157 4.80 -22.54 -10.81
N GLU A 158 5.58 -23.58 -10.47
CA GLU A 158 5.52 -24.89 -11.13
C GLU A 158 4.23 -25.64 -10.77
N GLU A 159 3.77 -25.50 -9.52
CA GLU A 159 2.55 -26.12 -9.02
C GLU A 159 1.31 -25.27 -9.36
N SER A 160 0.40 -25.80 -10.20
CA SER A 160 -0.81 -25.09 -10.65
C SER A 160 -1.69 -24.58 -9.50
N HIS A 161 -1.83 -25.38 -8.43
CA HIS A 161 -2.66 -25.01 -7.29
C HIS A 161 -2.08 -23.86 -6.46
N LEU A 162 -0.74 -23.73 -6.38
CA LEU A 162 -0.09 -22.59 -5.72
C LEU A 162 -0.22 -21.33 -6.57
N LYS A 163 -0.13 -21.46 -7.89
CA LYS A 163 -0.30 -20.35 -8.84
C LYS A 163 -1.67 -19.69 -8.68
N GLU A 164 -2.74 -20.49 -8.60
CA GLU A 164 -4.10 -19.99 -8.42
C GLU A 164 -4.27 -19.25 -7.09
N LYS A 165 -3.80 -19.85 -5.98
CA LYS A 165 -3.84 -19.23 -4.65
C LYS A 165 -3.03 -17.94 -4.62
N TYR A 166 -1.83 -17.94 -5.19
CA TYR A 166 -0.98 -16.76 -5.31
C TYR A 166 -1.66 -15.64 -6.12
N PHE A 167 -2.33 -15.97 -7.22
CA PHE A 167 -3.03 -14.98 -8.02
C PHE A 167 -4.20 -14.33 -7.25
N LYS A 168 -4.90 -15.12 -6.43
CA LYS A 168 -5.93 -14.60 -5.51
C LYS A 168 -5.31 -13.68 -4.45
N MET A 169 -4.18 -14.06 -3.84
CA MET A 169 -3.44 -13.20 -2.90
C MET A 169 -2.98 -11.89 -3.55
N LEU A 170 -2.48 -11.95 -4.78
CA LEU A 170 -2.01 -10.79 -5.52
C LEU A 170 -3.14 -9.80 -5.84
N SER A 171 -4.30 -10.33 -6.21
CA SER A 171 -5.49 -9.54 -6.54
C SER A 171 -6.12 -8.93 -5.28
N GLY A 172 -6.14 -9.68 -4.17
CA GLY A 172 -6.90 -9.34 -2.97
C GLY A 172 -8.40 -9.29 -3.23
N THR A 173 -9.16 -8.70 -2.31
CA THR A 173 -10.56 -8.35 -2.53
C THR A 173 -10.73 -6.86 -2.77
N THR A 174 -11.79 -6.52 -3.50
CA THR A 174 -12.15 -5.14 -3.83
C THR A 174 -12.44 -4.35 -2.56
N SER A 175 -13.31 -4.86 -1.69
CA SER A 175 -13.51 -4.33 -0.35
C SER A 175 -12.80 -5.25 0.64
N TYR A 176 -11.76 -4.74 1.32
CA TYR A 176 -11.09 -5.46 2.39
C TYR A 176 -11.05 -4.56 3.63
N ASN A 177 -11.36 -5.12 4.80
CA ASN A 177 -11.30 -4.43 6.09
C ASN A 177 -10.57 -5.38 7.05
N LEU A 178 -9.34 -5.03 7.45
CA LEU A 178 -8.52 -5.93 8.27
C LEU A 178 -9.08 -6.10 9.69
N ARG A 179 -9.70 -5.05 10.24
CA ARG A 179 -10.32 -5.07 11.57
C ARG A 179 -11.52 -6.01 11.63
N GLU A 180 -12.40 -5.90 10.64
CA GLU A 180 -13.61 -6.73 10.55
C GLU A 180 -13.33 -8.11 9.94
N LYS A 181 -12.09 -8.38 9.52
CA LYS A 181 -11.66 -9.60 8.82
C LYS A 181 -12.51 -9.88 7.57
N GLN A 182 -12.94 -8.82 6.91
CA GLN A 182 -13.68 -8.91 5.66
C GLN A 182 -12.71 -8.78 4.50
N GLY A 183 -12.75 -9.74 3.58
CA GLY A 183 -11.87 -9.73 2.42
C GLY A 183 -10.40 -9.98 2.73
N TYR A 184 -9.53 -9.75 1.75
CA TYR A 184 -8.08 -9.99 1.84
C TYR A 184 -7.30 -8.81 1.27
N LEU A 185 -6.32 -8.33 2.04
CA LEU A 185 -5.38 -7.30 1.59
C LEU A 185 -4.60 -7.81 0.36
N PRO A 186 -4.53 -7.08 -0.75
CA PRO A 186 -3.70 -7.45 -1.89
C PRO A 186 -2.23 -7.59 -1.50
N LEU A 187 -1.55 -8.65 -1.95
CA LEU A 187 -0.16 -8.95 -1.56
C LEU A 187 0.81 -7.81 -1.89
N LYS A 188 0.59 -7.11 -3.01
CA LYS A 188 1.37 -5.92 -3.42
C LYS A 188 1.29 -4.74 -2.44
N GLN A 189 0.28 -4.73 -1.58
CA GLN A 189 0.09 -3.73 -0.52
C GLN A 189 0.63 -4.22 0.83
N ALA A 190 1.00 -5.49 0.94
CA ALA A 190 1.56 -6.08 2.15
C ALA A 190 3.10 -6.15 2.12
N ILE A 191 3.69 -6.51 0.99
CA ILE A 191 5.14 -6.79 0.86
C ILE A 191 5.82 -5.93 -0.21
N GLU A 192 7.12 -5.70 -0.06
CA GLU A 192 7.97 -5.09 -1.07
C GLU A 192 9.41 -5.66 -1.08
N PHE A 193 10.17 -5.31 -2.11
CA PHE A 193 11.55 -5.75 -2.34
C PHE A 193 12.45 -4.56 -2.70
N GLU A 194 12.36 -3.49 -1.94
CA GLU A 194 13.15 -2.27 -2.19
C GLU A 194 14.59 -2.45 -1.66
N LYS A 195 15.59 -2.16 -2.50
CA LYS A 195 16.98 -2.11 -2.06
C LYS A 195 17.18 -0.86 -1.21
N SER A 196 17.07 -1.00 0.10
CA SER A 196 17.20 0.09 1.06
C SER A 196 18.18 -0.27 2.18
N THR A 197 18.86 0.74 2.71
CA THR A 197 19.66 0.64 3.94
C THR A 197 18.81 0.84 5.20
N SER A 198 17.54 1.23 5.06
CA SER A 198 16.60 1.35 6.17
C SER A 198 16.21 -0.02 6.73
N LYS A 199 15.74 -0.04 7.98
CA LYS A 199 15.16 -1.25 8.57
C LYS A 199 13.92 -1.69 7.78
N PRO A 200 13.59 -3.00 7.80
CA PRO A 200 12.60 -3.59 6.90
C PRO A 200 11.14 -3.20 7.21
N ILE A 201 10.85 -2.70 8.41
CA ILE A 201 9.49 -2.36 8.83
C ILE A 201 9.47 -0.95 9.42
N LYS A 202 8.62 -0.08 8.90
CA LYS A 202 8.37 1.25 9.48
C LYS A 202 7.24 1.13 10.51
N PHE A 203 7.59 1.05 11.79
CA PHE A 203 6.65 0.76 12.88
C PHE A 203 5.44 1.69 12.94
N PRO A 204 5.57 3.03 12.75
CA PRO A 204 4.42 3.89 12.71
C PRO A 204 3.40 3.37 11.69
N TYR A 205 3.82 3.13 10.45
CA TYR A 205 2.94 2.77 9.35
C TYR A 205 2.49 1.30 9.31
N ALA A 206 2.97 0.46 10.23
CA ALA A 206 2.59 -0.93 10.30
C ALA A 206 1.09 -1.08 10.59
N ASN A 207 0.38 -1.87 9.81
CA ASN A 207 -1.01 -2.20 10.11
C ASN A 207 -1.11 -3.17 11.30
N THR A 208 -2.31 -3.33 11.84
CA THR A 208 -2.59 -4.14 13.02
C THR A 208 -2.11 -5.59 12.90
N LEU A 209 -2.28 -6.22 11.74
CA LEU A 209 -1.88 -7.61 11.55
C LEU A 209 -0.37 -7.79 11.47
N LEU A 210 0.37 -6.78 10.98
CA LEU A 210 1.83 -6.79 11.00
C LEU A 210 2.36 -6.64 12.43
N ILE A 211 1.71 -5.83 13.27
CA ILE A 211 2.02 -5.72 14.70
C ILE A 211 1.74 -7.04 15.40
N GLU A 212 0.61 -7.68 15.07
CA GLU A 212 0.28 -9.02 15.58
C GLU A 212 1.31 -10.07 15.13
N ALA A 213 1.84 -9.97 13.92
CA ALA A 213 2.89 -10.85 13.44
C ALA A 213 4.22 -10.68 14.20
N LEU A 214 4.53 -9.45 14.62
CA LEU A 214 5.75 -9.08 15.34
C LEU A 214 5.71 -9.45 16.83
N PHE A 215 4.59 -9.14 17.49
CA PHE A 215 4.50 -9.16 18.96
C PHE A 215 3.48 -10.16 19.50
N GLY A 216 2.66 -10.74 18.62
CA GLY A 216 1.55 -11.60 19.00
C GLY A 216 0.31 -10.84 19.46
N LYS A 217 -0.80 -11.56 19.52
CA LYS A 217 -2.14 -11.00 19.74
C LYS A 217 -2.31 -10.26 21.06
N LYS A 218 -1.70 -10.76 22.15
CA LYS A 218 -1.84 -10.17 23.49
C LYS A 218 -1.18 -8.79 23.54
N VAL A 219 0.10 -8.73 23.17
CA VAL A 219 0.90 -7.50 23.17
C VAL A 219 0.35 -6.48 22.18
N THR A 220 -0.13 -6.94 21.02
CA THR A 220 -0.78 -6.06 20.05
C THR A 220 -1.95 -5.30 20.67
N LYS A 221 -2.82 -5.95 21.43
CA LYS A 221 -3.92 -5.25 22.11
C LYS A 221 -3.42 -4.17 23.08
N GLU A 222 -2.37 -4.45 23.83
CA GLU A 222 -1.77 -3.48 24.76
C GLU A 222 -1.19 -2.28 24.00
N ILE A 223 -0.50 -2.52 22.88
CA ILE A 223 0.01 -1.46 21.98
C ILE A 223 -1.14 -0.61 21.43
N LEU A 224 -2.17 -1.24 20.86
CA LEU A 224 -3.31 -0.53 20.26
C LEU A 224 -4.04 0.34 21.30
N ASN A 225 -4.25 -0.19 22.51
CA ASN A 225 -4.90 0.56 23.58
C ASN A 225 -4.08 1.78 24.02
N ALA A 226 -2.77 1.61 24.22
CA ALA A 226 -1.88 2.71 24.58
C ALA A 226 -1.86 3.81 23.49
N GLU A 227 -1.88 3.42 22.22
CA GLU A 227 -1.94 4.38 21.11
C GLU A 227 -3.30 5.08 20.99
N LEU A 228 -4.39 4.38 21.28
CA LEU A 228 -5.72 4.97 21.35
C LEU A 228 -5.80 6.01 22.48
N GLU A 229 -5.24 5.72 23.65
CA GLU A 229 -5.16 6.66 24.77
C GLU A 229 -4.36 7.91 24.41
N ILE A 230 -3.19 7.75 23.78
CA ILE A 230 -2.38 8.88 23.27
C ILE A 230 -3.21 9.72 22.29
N GLN A 231 -3.84 9.08 21.31
CA GLN A 231 -4.58 9.79 20.27
C GLN A 231 -5.83 10.50 20.84
N GLN A 232 -6.43 10.00 21.92
CA GLN A 232 -7.59 10.62 22.59
C GLN A 232 -7.19 11.77 23.53
N THR A 233 -6.03 11.68 24.18
CA THR A 233 -5.55 12.67 25.16
C THR A 233 -4.72 13.80 24.54
N GLU A 234 -3.96 13.53 23.48
CA GLU A 234 -3.02 14.48 22.85
C GLU A 234 -3.63 15.25 21.66
N GLU A 235 -4.95 15.47 21.64
CA GLU A 235 -5.72 16.05 20.52
C GLU A 235 -5.20 17.42 19.99
N LYS A 236 -4.17 18.02 20.59
CA LYS A 236 -3.62 19.33 20.21
C LYS A 236 -2.09 19.44 20.10
N VAL A 237 -1.30 18.40 20.42
CA VAL A 237 0.17 18.57 20.51
C VAL A 237 0.94 17.46 19.79
N SER A 238 1.34 17.77 18.55
CA SER A 238 2.39 17.09 17.79
C SER A 238 2.01 15.78 17.09
N ASN A 239 2.83 15.38 16.12
CA ASN A 239 2.68 14.19 15.28
C ASN A 239 2.88 12.86 16.07
N THR A 240 2.41 12.78 17.31
CA THR A 240 2.51 11.63 18.22
C THR A 240 1.22 10.83 18.21
N TYR A 241 1.04 10.01 17.17
CA TYR A 241 -0.06 9.05 17.10
C TYR A 241 0.42 7.59 17.36
N ALA A 242 1.70 7.29 17.15
CA ALA A 242 2.29 5.96 17.38
C ALA A 242 3.30 6.00 18.53
N LEU A 243 3.43 4.86 19.24
CA LEU A 243 4.36 4.71 20.36
C LEU A 243 5.81 5.00 19.97
N THR A 244 6.57 5.53 20.92
CA THR A 244 8.02 5.64 20.78
C THR A 244 8.69 4.28 20.99
N GLU A 245 9.98 4.17 20.64
CA GLU A 245 10.76 2.96 20.89
C GLU A 245 10.77 2.58 22.38
N ASN A 246 10.83 3.57 23.27
CA ASN A 246 10.89 3.33 24.72
C ASN A 246 9.55 2.80 25.25
N ASP A 247 8.44 3.40 24.85
CA ASP A 247 7.10 2.96 25.28
C ASP A 247 6.82 1.54 24.78
N LEU A 248 7.21 1.25 23.53
CA LEU A 248 7.07 -0.08 22.97
C LEU A 248 7.93 -1.11 23.70
N LYS A 249 9.18 -0.77 24.07
CA LYS A 249 10.06 -1.63 24.88
C LYS A 249 9.49 -1.91 26.26
N GLU A 250 8.82 -0.95 26.89
CA GLU A 250 8.22 -1.16 28.20
C GLU A 250 7.07 -2.17 28.15
N ILE A 251 6.17 -2.04 27.16
CA ILE A 251 5.03 -2.96 26.98
C ILE A 251 5.52 -4.38 26.64
N THR A 252 6.54 -4.48 25.81
CA THR A 252 7.08 -5.76 25.31
C THR A 252 7.95 -6.49 26.33
N TRP A 253 8.72 -5.78 27.16
CA TRP A 253 9.45 -6.38 28.28
C TRP A 253 8.48 -7.10 29.22
N LYS A 254 7.38 -6.45 29.62
CA LYS A 254 6.35 -7.06 30.48
C LYS A 254 5.78 -8.37 29.93
N ASN A 255 5.91 -8.61 28.62
CA ASN A 255 5.38 -9.77 27.92
C ASN A 255 6.46 -10.73 27.36
N ASN A 256 7.75 -10.55 27.71
CA ASN A 256 8.87 -11.40 27.28
C ASN A 256 8.99 -11.58 25.74
N VAL A 257 8.81 -10.50 24.98
CA VAL A 257 9.03 -10.52 23.52
C VAL A 257 10.53 -10.61 23.22
N ASP A 258 10.91 -11.33 22.16
CA ASP A 258 12.29 -11.41 21.66
C ASP A 258 12.83 -10.06 21.20
N ASP A 259 13.97 -9.65 21.75
CA ASP A 259 14.66 -8.39 21.43
C ASP A 259 15.07 -8.27 19.96
N GLN A 260 15.22 -9.40 19.25
CA GLN A 260 15.56 -9.40 17.82
C GLN A 260 14.50 -8.71 16.97
N VAL A 261 13.24 -8.65 17.44
CA VAL A 261 12.15 -7.98 16.72
C VAL A 261 12.42 -6.48 16.58
N PHE A 262 13.01 -5.81 17.57
CA PHE A 262 13.30 -4.36 17.52
C PHE A 262 14.39 -4.00 16.50
N LEU A 263 15.23 -4.96 16.11
CA LEU A 263 16.21 -4.77 15.04
C LEU A 263 15.53 -4.58 13.67
N LEU A 264 14.30 -5.05 13.52
CA LEU A 264 13.51 -4.94 12.28
C LEU A 264 12.78 -3.60 12.15
N LEU A 265 12.65 -2.82 13.23
CA LEU A 265 11.73 -1.68 13.32
C LEU A 265 12.41 -0.32 13.19
N ASP A 266 12.00 0.43 12.18
CA ASP A 266 12.26 1.87 12.06
C ASP A 266 11.14 2.67 12.75
N TYR A 267 11.51 3.51 13.71
CA TYR A 267 10.60 4.40 14.44
C TYR A 267 10.52 5.79 13.80
N LYS A 268 11.34 6.06 12.78
CA LYS A 268 11.33 7.36 12.11
C LYS A 268 9.98 7.62 11.47
N LYS A 269 9.36 8.71 11.90
CA LYS A 269 8.22 9.32 11.23
C LYS A 269 8.78 10.12 10.07
N THR A 270 8.49 9.73 8.84
CA THR A 270 8.80 10.60 7.70
C THR A 270 7.91 11.83 7.81
N LYS A 271 8.46 13.03 7.53
CA LYS A 271 7.67 14.27 7.41
C LYS A 271 6.64 14.21 6.28
N ASP A 272 6.73 13.20 5.43
CA ASP A 272 5.74 12.92 4.40
C ASP A 272 4.39 12.70 5.04
N SER A 273 3.47 13.51 4.55
CA SER A 273 2.11 13.74 4.97
C SER A 273 1.33 12.47 5.34
N PRO A 274 0.26 12.57 6.15
CA PRO A 274 -0.75 11.52 6.21
C PRO A 274 -1.06 11.02 4.78
N PRO A 275 -1.29 9.70 4.59
CA PRO A 275 -1.22 9.06 3.28
C PRO A 275 -1.86 9.91 2.21
N ILE A 276 -1.12 10.30 1.17
CA ILE A 276 -1.62 11.18 0.09
C ILE A 276 -2.92 10.61 -0.50
N SER A 277 -3.08 9.29 -0.42
CA SER A 277 -4.30 8.58 -0.70
C SER A 277 -4.60 7.49 0.32
N TRP A 278 -5.85 7.40 0.73
CA TRP A 278 -6.42 6.30 1.50
C TRP A 278 -7.44 5.57 0.62
N THR A 279 -7.33 4.26 0.53
CA THR A 279 -8.35 3.45 -0.11
C THR A 279 -9.35 3.06 0.96
N ASP A 280 -10.57 3.55 0.80
CA ASP A 280 -11.68 3.19 1.67
C ASP A 280 -11.88 1.66 1.63
N PRO A 281 -11.74 0.96 2.77
CA PRO A 281 -11.85 -0.49 2.84
C PRO A 281 -13.24 -1.00 2.44
N ASN A 282 -14.28 -0.19 2.62
CA ASN A 282 -15.67 -0.54 2.36
C ASN A 282 -16.07 -0.24 0.91
N THR A 283 -15.58 0.87 0.36
CA THR A 283 -16.00 1.35 -0.98
C THR A 283 -14.96 1.13 -2.08
N ASN A 284 -13.73 0.75 -1.72
CA ASN A 284 -12.55 0.66 -2.60
C ASN A 284 -12.23 1.96 -3.34
N ILE A 285 -12.75 3.08 -2.86
CA ILE A 285 -12.49 4.39 -3.41
C ILE A 285 -11.17 4.87 -2.81
N THR A 286 -10.19 5.09 -3.68
CA THR A 286 -8.95 5.73 -3.28
C THR A 286 -9.18 7.24 -3.19
N ILE A 287 -9.44 7.70 -1.97
CA ILE A 287 -9.59 9.11 -1.63
C ILE A 287 -8.20 9.70 -1.49
N ARG A 288 -7.91 10.80 -2.20
CA ARG A 288 -6.70 11.57 -1.91
C ARG A 288 -6.91 12.34 -0.60
N LEU A 289 -6.16 12.01 0.46
CA LEU A 289 -6.27 12.70 1.74
C LEU A 289 -5.55 14.05 1.74
N GLN A 290 -4.64 14.27 0.79
CA GLN A 290 -4.14 15.60 0.46
C GLN A 290 -4.80 16.08 -0.82
N SER A 291 -5.79 16.96 -0.69
CA SER A 291 -6.11 17.86 -1.78
C SER A 291 -4.97 18.89 -1.83
N ASP A 292 -4.22 18.93 -2.93
CA ASP A 292 -3.34 20.06 -3.24
C ASP A 292 -4.19 21.31 -3.56
N TYR A 293 -4.96 21.79 -2.58
CA TYR A 293 -5.48 23.14 -2.53
C TYR A 293 -4.61 23.92 -1.55
N LYS A 294 -3.52 24.46 -2.08
CA LYS A 294 -3.01 25.76 -1.64
C LYS A 294 -3.61 26.83 -2.55
#